data_AF-A0A4R6IZ83-F1
#
_entry.id   AF-A0A4R6IZ83-F1
#
_cell.length_a   1.000
_cell.length_b   1.000
_cell.length_c   1.000
_cell.angle_alpha   90.00
_cell.angle_beta   90.00
_cell.angle_gamma   90.00
#
_symmetry.space_group_name_H-M   'P 1'
#
loop_
_entity.id
_entity.type
_entity.pdbx_description
1 polymer ?
#
loop_
_entity_poly.entity_id
_entity_poly.type
_entity_poly.pdbx_seq_one_letter_code
_entity_poly.pdbx_strand_id
1 'polypeptide(L)'
;MPHEAISVFDMFKIGVGPSSSHTLGPWRAALRCVDTIRSKYALTDVLSITVLLYGSLAKTGKGHGTDIAVLLGLCGEDPVTIDVNSITPKVKDIESKQLLPLGGEVAVPFHFPDNLQFLFNETLPFHPNGLSFLVALKNGAHFSETYYSIGGGFVVKEGEDKNAQQSVDLPFPINTADDLLHWCMKTGMSVHEVVMENEAAWRPESATREGVLKIWQTMRDCTYRGCHTKGELPGGLQVRRRAFDLNKKLINNHSYTDYPSWIEAIRSGGNDFKYILDWVSCFALAVNEENASFGRVVTAPTNGAAGVIPAVLQYFIAFCDGYDDEKIMRFLLTASEVGSIFKKGATISAAMGGCQAEIGVSSAMAAAALTELLGGTQRQTLMAAEIAMEHHLGLTCDPIGGLVQVPCIERNTMGAIKAITASQLALQSSPDYAKVSLDKVIKTMWDTALDMSSKYKETADGGLAIHIPISLPEC
;
A
#
# COMPACT_ATOMS: atom_id res chain seq x y z
N MET A 1 -19.03 1.15 -17.41
CA MET A 1 -17.94 0.21 -17.08
C MET A 1 -18.57 -1.01 -16.43
N PRO A 2 -18.01 -2.23 -16.57
CA PRO A 2 -18.49 -3.37 -15.80
C PRO A 2 -18.33 -3.06 -14.30
N HIS A 3 -19.33 -3.44 -13.51
CA HIS A 3 -19.34 -3.27 -12.06
C HIS A 3 -18.22 -4.09 -11.41
N GLU A 4 -17.27 -3.43 -10.75
CA GLU A 4 -16.23 -4.08 -9.94
C GLU A 4 -16.63 -4.00 -8.46
N ALA A 5 -16.82 -5.14 -7.81
CA ALA A 5 -17.08 -5.20 -6.37
C ALA A 5 -15.73 -5.25 -5.63
N ILE A 6 -15.50 -4.31 -4.71
CA ILE A 6 -14.22 -4.14 -4.01
C ILE A 6 -14.51 -4.05 -2.51
N SER A 7 -13.90 -4.93 -1.72
CA SER A 7 -14.08 -4.95 -0.27
C SER A 7 -13.11 -4.00 0.45
N VAL A 8 -13.41 -3.62 1.70
CA VAL A 8 -12.48 -2.98 2.64
C VAL A 8 -11.15 -3.76 2.73
N PHE A 9 -11.17 -5.09 2.62
CA PHE A 9 -9.96 -5.93 2.65
C PHE A 9 -9.19 -5.97 1.33
N ASP A 10 -9.81 -5.51 0.23
CA ASP A 10 -9.13 -5.28 -1.03
C ASP A 10 -8.32 -3.98 -1.01
N MET A 11 -8.79 -2.99 -0.26
CA MET A 11 -8.13 -1.69 -0.10
C MET A 11 -7.03 -1.74 0.96
N PHE A 12 -7.30 -2.40 2.09
CA PHE A 12 -6.39 -2.54 3.21
C PHE A 12 -5.90 -3.99 3.37
N LYS A 13 -4.68 -4.24 2.88
CA LYS A 13 -4.05 -5.56 2.93
C LYS A 13 -2.85 -5.53 3.84
N ILE A 14 -2.82 -6.45 4.80
CA ILE A 14 -1.63 -6.72 5.59
C ILE A 14 -0.58 -7.36 4.68
N GLY A 15 0.65 -6.88 4.78
CA GLY A 15 1.77 -7.37 3.99
C GLY A 15 3.11 -6.94 4.56
N VAL A 16 4.12 -6.96 3.70
CA VAL A 16 5.48 -6.53 4.00
C VAL A 16 5.87 -5.42 3.03
N GLY A 17 6.58 -4.40 3.54
CA GLY A 17 7.15 -3.34 2.72
C GLY A 17 8.31 -3.84 1.84
N PRO A 18 8.86 -3.00 0.94
CA PRO A 18 8.54 -1.59 0.77
C PRO A 18 7.46 -1.28 -0.27
N SER A 19 7.08 -2.22 -1.15
CA SER A 19 6.22 -1.93 -2.30
C SER A 19 5.09 -2.95 -2.49
N SER A 20 3.87 -2.47 -2.75
CA SER A 20 2.75 -3.37 -3.07
C SER A 20 2.87 -3.95 -4.48
N SER A 21 3.36 -3.16 -5.43
CA SER A 21 3.53 -3.54 -6.83
C SER A 21 4.77 -4.40 -7.05
N HIS A 22 5.84 -4.14 -6.30
CA HIS A 22 7.16 -4.76 -6.53
C HIS A 22 7.58 -5.74 -5.44
N THR A 23 6.95 -5.73 -4.26
CA THR A 23 7.22 -6.70 -3.19
C THR A 23 6.03 -7.64 -3.03
N LEU A 24 4.88 -7.14 -2.60
CA LEU A 24 3.72 -7.97 -2.27
C LEU A 24 3.15 -8.73 -3.49
N GLY A 25 3.07 -8.07 -4.64
CA GLY A 25 2.63 -8.68 -5.90
C GLY A 25 3.54 -9.84 -6.32
N PRO A 26 4.84 -9.62 -6.59
CA PRO A 26 5.78 -10.68 -6.96
C PRO A 26 5.86 -11.82 -5.95
N TRP A 27 5.77 -11.53 -4.64
CA TRP A 27 5.71 -12.55 -3.60
C TRP A 27 4.48 -13.46 -3.76
N ARG A 28 3.31 -12.88 -3.98
CA ARG A 28 2.07 -13.64 -4.23
C ARG A 28 2.11 -14.40 -5.55
N ALA A 29 2.72 -13.82 -6.60
CA ALA A 29 2.92 -14.51 -7.87
C ALA A 29 3.79 -15.76 -7.69
N ALA A 30 4.86 -15.66 -6.90
CA ALA A 30 5.73 -16.78 -6.58
C ALA A 30 4.99 -17.87 -5.77
N LEU A 31 4.18 -17.50 -4.77
CA LEU A 31 3.32 -18.45 -4.05
C LEU A 31 2.35 -19.18 -4.99
N ARG A 32 1.65 -18.43 -5.87
CA ARG A 32 0.76 -19.02 -6.88
C ARG A 32 1.49 -19.94 -7.85
N CYS A 33 2.74 -19.63 -8.20
CA CYS A 33 3.58 -20.51 -9.01
C CYS A 33 3.88 -21.82 -8.26
N VAL A 34 4.27 -21.76 -6.99
CA VAL A 34 4.49 -22.96 -6.16
C VAL A 34 3.23 -23.81 -6.07
N ASP A 35 2.07 -23.20 -5.84
CA ASP A 35 0.78 -23.91 -5.79
C ASP A 35 0.43 -24.53 -7.14
N THR A 36 0.72 -23.84 -8.23
CA THR A 36 0.53 -24.38 -9.59
C THR A 36 1.42 -25.59 -9.83
N ILE A 37 2.69 -25.55 -9.40
CA ILE A 37 3.58 -26.72 -9.46
C ILE A 37 2.97 -27.86 -8.64
N ARG A 38 2.62 -27.63 -7.36
CA ARG A 38 2.01 -28.65 -6.47
C ARG A 38 0.73 -29.27 -7.05
N SER A 39 -0.06 -28.50 -7.78
CA SER A 39 -1.30 -29.01 -8.39
C SER A 39 -1.07 -29.95 -9.58
N LYS A 40 0.09 -29.88 -10.24
CA LYS A 40 0.39 -30.62 -11.48
C LYS A 40 1.50 -31.67 -11.30
N TYR A 41 2.44 -31.43 -10.39
CA TYR A 41 3.68 -32.20 -10.21
C TYR A 41 4.09 -32.22 -8.74
N ALA A 42 4.94 -33.18 -8.34
CA ALA A 42 5.58 -33.11 -7.02
C ALA A 42 6.69 -32.04 -7.05
N LEU A 43 6.86 -31.27 -5.97
CA LEU A 43 7.97 -30.30 -5.89
C LEU A 43 9.35 -30.98 -6.04
N THR A 44 9.45 -32.26 -5.67
CA THR A 44 10.65 -33.08 -5.87
C THR A 44 11.00 -33.33 -7.33
N ASP A 45 10.06 -33.14 -8.26
CA ASP A 45 10.29 -33.32 -9.69
C ASP A 45 10.88 -32.07 -10.34
N VAL A 46 10.90 -30.93 -9.64
CA VAL A 46 11.51 -29.69 -10.12
C VAL A 46 13.03 -29.85 -10.16
N LEU A 47 13.60 -29.63 -11.35
CA LEU A 47 15.04 -29.64 -11.59
C LEU A 47 15.62 -28.23 -11.41
N SER A 48 14.95 -27.22 -11.96
CA SER A 48 15.35 -25.81 -11.80
C SER A 48 14.16 -24.87 -11.97
N ILE A 49 14.30 -23.68 -11.41
CA ILE A 49 13.38 -22.57 -11.60
C ILE A 49 14.17 -21.31 -11.97
N THR A 50 13.74 -20.63 -13.03
CA THR A 50 14.29 -19.35 -13.45
C THR A 50 13.20 -18.29 -13.44
N VAL A 51 13.49 -17.15 -12.83
CA VAL A 51 12.60 -16.01 -12.71
C VAL A 51 13.08 -14.92 -13.67
N LEU A 52 12.16 -14.44 -14.50
CA LEU A 52 12.40 -13.32 -15.41
C LEU A 52 11.55 -12.14 -14.94
N LEU A 53 12.18 -10.99 -14.66
CA LEU A 53 11.52 -9.75 -14.29
C LEU A 53 11.58 -8.77 -15.46
N TYR A 54 10.45 -8.14 -15.81
CA TYR A 54 10.32 -7.28 -16.98
C TYR A 54 9.98 -5.83 -16.63
N GLY A 55 10.29 -4.90 -17.53
CA GLY A 55 9.79 -3.53 -17.49
C GLY A 55 10.12 -2.77 -16.21
N SER A 56 9.12 -2.08 -15.63
CA SER A 56 9.29 -1.30 -14.39
C SER A 56 9.70 -2.20 -13.22
N LEU A 57 9.22 -3.45 -13.21
CA LEU A 57 9.59 -4.45 -12.21
C LEU A 57 11.08 -4.79 -12.24
N ALA A 58 11.68 -4.85 -13.43
CA ALA A 58 13.12 -5.02 -13.56
C ALA A 58 13.89 -3.76 -13.11
N LYS A 59 13.46 -2.59 -13.60
CA LYS A 59 14.17 -1.31 -13.39
C LYS A 59 14.29 -0.91 -11.93
N THR A 60 13.21 -1.04 -11.16
CA THR A 60 13.18 -0.63 -9.75
C THR A 60 13.19 -1.81 -8.77
N GLY A 61 13.23 -3.04 -9.29
CA GLY A 61 13.02 -4.25 -8.50
C GLY A 61 14.01 -4.43 -7.35
N LYS A 62 15.30 -4.10 -7.54
CA LYS A 62 16.30 -4.16 -6.45
C LYS A 62 15.97 -3.18 -5.31
N GLY A 63 15.66 -1.92 -5.65
CA GLY A 63 15.27 -0.91 -4.67
C GLY A 63 13.96 -1.24 -3.95
N HIS A 64 13.06 -1.96 -4.62
CA HIS A 64 11.80 -2.42 -4.05
C HIS A 64 11.87 -3.83 -3.41
N GLY A 65 13.02 -4.51 -3.45
CA GLY A 65 13.19 -5.87 -2.91
C GLY A 65 12.35 -6.94 -3.63
N THR A 66 12.17 -6.82 -4.94
CA THR A 66 11.48 -7.81 -5.78
C THR A 66 12.22 -9.14 -5.80
N ASP A 67 13.55 -9.10 -5.83
CA ASP A 67 14.41 -10.26 -5.67
C ASP A 67 14.10 -11.02 -4.37
N ILE A 68 14.09 -10.31 -3.25
CA ILE A 68 13.77 -10.84 -1.92
C ILE A 68 12.35 -11.43 -1.92
N ALA A 69 11.38 -10.69 -2.45
CA ALA A 69 9.97 -11.11 -2.48
C ALA A 69 9.76 -12.41 -3.26
N VAL A 70 10.37 -12.52 -4.44
CA VAL A 70 10.23 -13.73 -5.26
C VAL A 70 10.89 -14.93 -4.58
N LEU A 71 12.09 -14.75 -4.01
CA LEU A 71 12.76 -15.84 -3.29
C LEU A 71 11.90 -16.36 -2.13
N LEU A 72 11.39 -15.47 -1.28
CA LEU A 72 10.60 -15.87 -0.13
C LEU A 72 9.24 -16.47 -0.52
N GLY A 73 8.61 -15.94 -1.58
CA GLY A 73 7.39 -16.54 -2.11
C GLY A 73 7.64 -17.93 -2.70
N LEU A 74 8.76 -18.15 -3.39
CA LEU A 74 9.14 -19.48 -3.86
C LEU A 74 9.49 -20.42 -2.71
N CYS A 75 9.95 -19.90 -1.58
CA CYS A 75 10.13 -20.68 -0.34
C CYS A 75 8.81 -21.05 0.35
N GLY A 76 7.66 -20.59 -0.15
CA GLY A 76 6.36 -20.84 0.47
C GLY A 76 6.06 -19.96 1.68
N GLU A 77 6.84 -18.89 1.92
CA GLU A 77 6.60 -17.96 3.02
C GLU A 77 5.39 -17.08 2.73
N ASP A 78 4.51 -16.89 3.71
CA ASP A 78 3.36 -16.00 3.57
C ASP A 78 3.73 -14.56 3.93
N PRO A 79 3.61 -13.59 3.00
CA PRO A 79 3.91 -12.19 3.27
C PRO A 79 2.97 -11.57 4.30
N VAL A 80 1.91 -12.23 4.77
CA VAL A 80 0.98 -11.80 5.83
C VAL A 80 1.42 -12.27 7.23
N THR A 81 2.15 -13.38 7.34
CA THR A 81 2.47 -14.01 8.64
C THR A 81 3.97 -14.19 8.92
N ILE A 82 4.84 -14.06 7.92
CA ILE A 82 6.30 -14.16 8.10
C ILE A 82 6.81 -13.25 9.24
N ASP A 83 7.72 -13.78 10.07
CA ASP A 83 8.51 -12.95 10.98
C ASP A 83 9.45 -12.07 10.15
N VAL A 84 9.16 -10.77 10.12
CA VAL A 84 9.92 -9.79 9.34
C VAL A 84 11.39 -9.71 9.72
N ASN A 85 11.75 -10.09 10.95
CA ASN A 85 13.15 -10.11 11.38
C ASN A 85 13.92 -11.30 10.78
N SER A 86 13.22 -12.32 10.27
CA SER A 86 13.81 -13.50 9.63
C SER A 86 14.08 -13.32 8.13
N ILE A 87 13.55 -12.26 7.50
CA ILE A 87 13.69 -11.98 6.06
C ILE A 87 15.17 -11.92 5.65
N THR A 88 15.94 -11.02 6.26
CA THR A 88 17.36 -10.82 5.89
C THR A 88 18.21 -12.07 6.14
N PRO A 89 18.11 -12.77 7.29
CA PRO A 89 18.81 -14.04 7.48
C PRO A 89 18.46 -15.11 6.45
N LYS A 90 17.18 -15.29 6.09
CA LYS A 90 16.73 -16.29 5.11
C LYS A 90 17.31 -16.02 3.71
N VAL A 91 17.25 -14.78 3.25
CA VAL A 91 17.79 -14.41 1.92
C VAL A 91 19.30 -14.66 1.87
N LYS A 92 20.04 -14.26 2.91
CA LYS A 92 21.49 -14.53 3.00
C LYS A 92 21.83 -16.02 3.00
N ASP A 93 20.98 -16.85 3.61
CA ASP A 93 21.18 -18.31 3.60
C ASP A 93 21.06 -18.87 2.18
N ILE A 94 20.05 -18.43 1.41
CA ILE A 94 19.86 -18.81 0.01
C ILE A 94 21.04 -18.34 -0.85
N GLU A 95 21.47 -17.08 -0.68
CA GLU A 95 22.64 -16.52 -1.37
C GLU A 95 23.93 -17.29 -1.07
N SER A 96 24.19 -17.62 0.19
CA SER A 96 25.43 -18.30 0.57
C SER A 96 25.47 -19.76 0.13
N LYS A 97 24.33 -20.46 0.18
CA LYS A 97 24.24 -21.89 -0.16
C LYS A 97 23.97 -22.14 -1.65
N GLN A 98 23.49 -21.13 -2.39
CA GLN A 98 23.00 -21.27 -3.77
C GLN A 98 21.94 -22.39 -3.90
N LEU A 99 21.10 -22.51 -2.86
CA LEU A 99 20.02 -23.50 -2.75
C LEU A 99 18.74 -22.78 -2.32
N LEU A 100 17.70 -22.92 -3.13
CA LEU A 100 16.36 -22.41 -2.84
C LEU A 100 15.52 -23.53 -2.21
N PRO A 101 15.03 -23.38 -0.97
CA PRO A 101 14.11 -24.35 -0.35
C PRO A 101 12.70 -24.17 -0.94
N LEU A 102 12.47 -24.66 -2.15
CA LEU A 102 11.23 -24.53 -2.90
C LEU A 102 10.05 -25.10 -2.09
N GLY A 103 9.03 -24.25 -1.90
CA GLY A 103 7.84 -24.52 -1.08
C GLY A 103 8.15 -24.80 0.40
N GLY A 104 9.38 -24.61 0.86
CA GLY A 104 9.85 -25.01 2.17
C GLY A 104 10.13 -26.51 2.30
N GLU A 105 10.09 -27.26 1.19
CA GLU A 105 10.11 -28.73 1.19
C GLU A 105 11.36 -29.32 0.52
N VAL A 106 11.78 -28.76 -0.62
CA VAL A 106 12.84 -29.33 -1.47
C VAL A 106 13.89 -28.28 -1.78
N ALA A 107 15.17 -28.60 -1.54
CA ALA A 107 16.27 -27.74 -1.95
C ALA A 107 16.54 -27.90 -3.46
N VAL A 108 16.40 -26.81 -4.22
CA VAL A 108 16.68 -26.73 -5.65
C VAL A 108 17.91 -25.85 -5.87
N PRO A 109 18.89 -26.25 -6.71
CA PRO A 109 20.00 -25.37 -7.08
C PRO A 109 19.50 -24.03 -7.63
N PHE A 110 20.02 -22.93 -7.09
CA PHE A 110 19.60 -21.59 -7.47
C PHE A 110 20.82 -20.67 -7.57
N HIS A 111 21.34 -20.54 -8.79
CA HIS A 111 22.42 -19.63 -9.12
C HIS A 111 21.86 -18.28 -9.55
N PHE A 112 22.07 -17.24 -8.75
CA PHE A 112 21.39 -15.94 -8.89
C PHE A 112 21.50 -15.32 -10.30
N PRO A 113 22.70 -15.20 -10.92
CA PRO A 113 22.83 -14.64 -12.27
C PRO A 113 22.03 -15.39 -13.34
N ASP A 114 21.86 -16.70 -13.19
CA ASP A 114 21.20 -17.55 -14.19
C ASP A 114 19.69 -17.71 -13.92
N ASN A 115 19.33 -17.75 -12.64
CA ASN A 115 17.98 -18.08 -12.18
C ASN A 115 17.15 -16.87 -11.76
N LEU A 116 17.73 -15.66 -11.64
CA LEU A 116 16.99 -14.43 -11.37
C LEU A 116 17.47 -13.32 -12.30
N GLN A 117 16.74 -13.10 -13.39
CA GLN A 117 17.16 -12.19 -14.46
C GLN A 117 16.30 -10.92 -14.49
N PHE A 118 16.97 -9.77 -14.53
CA PHE A 118 16.37 -8.46 -14.65
C PHE A 118 16.44 -8.00 -16.12
N LEU A 119 15.32 -8.08 -16.83
CA LEU A 119 15.23 -7.75 -18.25
C LEU A 119 14.83 -6.28 -18.43
N PHE A 120 15.79 -5.38 -18.20
CA PHE A 120 15.58 -3.92 -18.15
C PHE A 120 15.00 -3.30 -19.43
N ASN A 121 15.24 -3.93 -20.59
CA ASN A 121 14.84 -3.42 -21.90
C ASN A 121 13.64 -4.18 -22.49
N GLU A 122 13.11 -5.18 -21.78
CA GLU A 122 11.98 -5.97 -22.25
C GLU A 122 10.72 -5.60 -21.46
N THR A 123 9.59 -5.54 -22.15
CA THR A 123 8.29 -5.26 -21.54
C THR A 123 7.27 -6.25 -22.06
N LEU A 124 6.28 -6.58 -21.22
CA LEU A 124 5.17 -7.41 -21.63
C LEU A 124 3.98 -6.53 -22.04
N PRO A 125 3.15 -6.93 -23.03
CA PRO A 125 2.12 -6.06 -23.59
C PRO A 125 1.00 -5.65 -22.62
N PHE A 126 0.70 -6.47 -21.61
CA PHE A 126 -0.47 -6.26 -20.74
C PHE A 126 -0.24 -5.22 -19.65
N HIS A 127 0.90 -5.26 -18.95
CA HIS A 127 1.21 -4.37 -17.84
C HIS A 127 2.73 -4.23 -17.66
N PRO A 128 3.27 -3.04 -17.29
CA PRO A 128 4.71 -2.82 -17.16
C PRO A 128 5.38 -3.63 -16.04
N ASN A 129 4.61 -4.12 -15.06
CA ASN A 129 5.09 -4.93 -13.95
C ASN A 129 4.81 -6.41 -14.22
N GLY A 130 5.57 -7.00 -15.14
CA GLY A 130 5.46 -8.40 -15.52
C GLY A 130 6.58 -9.26 -14.93
N LEU A 131 6.26 -10.51 -14.59
CA LEU A 131 7.25 -11.54 -14.25
C LEU A 131 6.85 -12.91 -14.78
N SER A 132 7.84 -13.73 -15.13
CA SER A 132 7.64 -15.10 -15.60
C SER A 132 8.49 -16.08 -14.78
N PHE A 133 7.89 -17.22 -14.44
CA PHE A 133 8.58 -18.35 -13.84
C PHE A 133 8.75 -19.44 -14.90
N LEU A 134 10.00 -19.78 -15.22
CA LEU A 134 10.36 -20.89 -16.10
C LEU A 134 10.73 -22.09 -15.24
N VAL A 135 9.99 -23.18 -15.36
CA VAL A 135 10.18 -24.39 -14.54
C VAL A 135 10.64 -25.53 -15.45
N ALA A 136 11.78 -26.14 -15.10
CA ALA A 136 12.27 -27.36 -15.71
C ALA A 136 12.07 -28.54 -14.76
N LEU A 137 11.56 -29.65 -15.28
CA LEU A 137 11.33 -30.87 -14.52
C LEU A 137 12.40 -31.93 -14.82
N LYS A 138 12.61 -32.85 -13.89
CA LYS A 138 13.58 -33.96 -14.02
C LYS A 138 13.28 -34.92 -15.18
N ASN A 139 12.03 -34.98 -15.63
CA ASN A 139 11.61 -35.79 -16.78
C ASN A 139 11.87 -35.11 -18.14
N GLY A 140 12.46 -33.90 -18.15
CA GLY A 140 12.71 -33.11 -19.36
C GLY A 140 11.54 -32.24 -19.83
N ALA A 141 10.42 -32.22 -19.12
CA ALA A 141 9.33 -31.30 -19.41
C ALA A 141 9.65 -29.89 -18.90
N HIS A 142 9.14 -28.88 -19.62
CA HIS A 142 9.29 -27.47 -19.28
C HIS A 142 7.93 -26.78 -19.37
N PHE A 143 7.70 -25.81 -18.49
CA PHE A 143 6.55 -24.92 -18.59
C PHE A 143 6.88 -23.53 -18.04
N SER A 144 6.08 -22.55 -18.43
CA SER A 144 6.20 -21.16 -17.98
C SER A 144 4.90 -20.65 -17.39
N GLU A 145 5.01 -19.81 -16.38
CA GLU A 145 3.89 -19.17 -15.71
C GLU A 145 4.16 -17.66 -15.62
N THR A 146 3.36 -16.86 -16.32
CA THR A 146 3.53 -15.40 -16.41
C THR A 146 2.45 -14.68 -15.60
N TYR A 147 2.87 -13.68 -14.83
CA TYR A 147 2.03 -12.91 -13.93
C TYR A 147 2.26 -11.41 -14.11
N TYR A 148 1.25 -10.62 -13.73
CA TYR A 148 1.28 -9.17 -13.74
C TYR A 148 0.87 -8.61 -12.39
N SER A 149 1.71 -7.75 -11.82
CA SER A 149 1.41 -7.03 -10.59
C SER A 149 0.76 -5.68 -10.90
N ILE A 150 -0.56 -5.60 -10.75
CA ILE A 150 -1.39 -4.49 -11.28
C ILE A 150 -1.65 -3.34 -10.28
N GLY A 151 -0.92 -3.31 -9.16
CA GLY A 151 -1.06 -2.32 -8.09
C GLY A 151 -1.85 -2.84 -6.88
N GLY A 152 -1.69 -2.20 -5.71
CA GLY A 152 -2.38 -2.58 -4.46
C GLY A 152 -2.15 -4.04 -4.01
N GLY A 153 -1.06 -4.68 -4.45
CA GLY A 153 -0.75 -6.09 -4.16
C GLY A 153 -1.62 -7.11 -4.90
N PHE A 154 -2.34 -6.69 -5.94
CA PHE A 154 -3.09 -7.60 -6.82
C PHE A 154 -2.19 -8.19 -7.89
N VAL A 155 -2.40 -9.48 -8.20
CA VAL A 155 -1.67 -10.23 -9.23
C VAL A 155 -2.66 -10.93 -10.14
N VAL A 156 -2.46 -10.80 -11.44
CA VAL A 156 -3.25 -11.49 -12.47
C VAL A 156 -2.31 -12.40 -13.25
N LYS A 157 -2.72 -13.64 -13.51
CA LYS A 157 -1.97 -14.57 -14.37
C LYS A 157 -2.29 -14.29 -15.84
N GLU A 158 -1.31 -14.43 -16.72
CA GLU A 158 -1.54 -14.31 -18.16
C GLU A 158 -2.55 -15.37 -18.65
N GLY A 159 -3.53 -14.94 -19.44
CA GLY A 159 -4.62 -15.81 -19.91
C GLY A 159 -5.68 -16.15 -18.85
N GLU A 160 -5.58 -15.60 -17.63
CA GLU A 160 -6.62 -15.72 -16.61
C GLU A 160 -7.79 -14.78 -16.95
N ASP A 161 -8.97 -15.35 -17.16
CA ASP A 161 -10.18 -14.58 -17.41
C ASP A 161 -10.56 -13.82 -16.13
N LYS A 162 -10.55 -12.47 -16.19
CA LYS A 162 -11.00 -11.62 -15.07
C LYS A 162 -12.45 -11.91 -14.64
N ASN A 163 -13.24 -12.48 -15.54
CA ASN A 163 -14.64 -12.87 -15.31
C ASN A 163 -14.81 -14.12 -14.43
N ALA A 164 -13.72 -14.79 -14.05
CA ALA A 164 -13.78 -15.95 -13.13
C ALA A 164 -13.85 -15.54 -11.65
N GLN A 165 -13.69 -14.26 -11.31
CA GLN A 165 -14.06 -13.76 -9.99
C GLN A 165 -15.58 -13.78 -9.86
N GLN A 166 -16.11 -14.47 -8.84
CA GLN A 166 -17.54 -14.50 -8.56
C GLN A 166 -18.09 -13.08 -8.56
N SER A 167 -19.06 -12.80 -9.42
CA SER A 167 -19.81 -11.55 -9.39
C SER A 167 -20.57 -11.50 -8.07
N VAL A 168 -20.10 -10.66 -7.15
CA VAL A 168 -20.81 -10.39 -5.90
C VAL A 168 -21.79 -9.26 -6.14
N ASP A 169 -23.07 -9.54 -5.94
CA ASP A 169 -24.13 -8.56 -6.04
C ASP A 169 -24.19 -7.76 -4.74
N LEU A 170 -23.80 -6.48 -4.81
CA LEU A 170 -23.82 -5.58 -3.67
C LEU A 170 -25.23 -5.01 -3.47
N PRO A 171 -25.73 -4.92 -2.21
CA PRO A 171 -26.99 -4.24 -1.90
C PRO A 171 -27.03 -2.79 -2.39
N PHE A 172 -25.90 -2.07 -2.27
CA PHE A 172 -25.72 -0.68 -2.67
C PHE A 172 -24.52 -0.58 -3.63
N PRO A 173 -24.68 -0.93 -4.92
CA PRO A 173 -23.57 -0.91 -5.87
C PRO A 173 -23.09 0.52 -6.10
N ILE A 174 -21.77 0.75 -5.95
CA ILE A 174 -21.13 2.07 -6.03
C ILE A 174 -19.97 2.01 -7.02
N ASN A 175 -20.01 2.83 -8.07
CA ASN A 175 -18.88 3.03 -8.98
C ASN A 175 -18.33 4.45 -8.95
N THR A 176 -19.17 5.43 -8.60
CA THR A 176 -18.84 6.87 -8.57
C THR A 176 -19.17 7.49 -7.22
N ALA A 177 -18.67 8.71 -6.97
CA ALA A 177 -19.04 9.49 -5.80
C ALA A 177 -20.54 9.82 -5.81
N ASP A 178 -21.11 10.09 -7.00
CA ASP A 178 -22.55 10.31 -7.17
C ASP A 178 -23.38 9.05 -6.82
N ASP A 179 -22.92 7.84 -7.14
CA ASP A 179 -23.60 6.59 -6.75
C ASP A 179 -23.63 6.45 -5.21
N LEU A 180 -22.50 6.67 -4.55
CA LEU A 180 -22.43 6.63 -3.07
C LEU A 180 -23.37 7.66 -2.45
N LEU A 181 -23.36 8.90 -2.96
CA LEU A 181 -24.25 9.94 -2.46
C LEU A 181 -25.72 9.59 -2.69
N HIS A 182 -26.05 9.01 -3.85
CA HIS A 182 -27.41 8.53 -4.14
C HIS A 182 -27.89 7.54 -3.07
N TRP A 183 -27.09 6.54 -2.73
CA TRP A 183 -27.46 5.54 -1.73
C TRP A 183 -27.58 6.14 -0.33
N CYS A 184 -26.62 6.94 0.11
CA CYS A 184 -26.69 7.65 1.39
C CYS A 184 -27.96 8.51 1.51
N MET A 185 -28.32 9.26 0.46
CA MET A 185 -29.52 10.10 0.47
C MET A 185 -30.82 9.28 0.45
N LYS A 186 -30.81 8.12 -0.24
CA LYS A 186 -31.98 7.24 -0.36
C LYS A 186 -32.26 6.47 0.93
N THR A 187 -31.23 6.03 1.64
CA THR A 187 -31.36 5.21 2.87
C THR A 187 -31.31 6.04 4.14
N GLY A 188 -30.74 7.25 4.10
CA GLY A 188 -30.42 8.05 5.28
C GLY A 188 -29.15 7.59 6.01
N MET A 189 -28.47 6.56 5.50
CA MET A 189 -27.23 6.03 6.06
C MET A 189 -26.05 6.99 5.83
N SER A 190 -25.12 6.98 6.76
CA SER A 190 -23.77 7.53 6.59
C SER A 190 -22.92 6.62 5.71
N VAL A 191 -21.74 7.09 5.28
CA VAL A 191 -20.92 6.34 4.30
C VAL A 191 -20.49 5.00 4.88
N HIS A 192 -19.97 4.96 6.11
CA HIS A 192 -19.53 3.69 6.70
C HIS A 192 -20.66 2.66 6.88
N GLU A 193 -21.90 3.10 7.12
CA GLU A 193 -23.07 2.22 7.23
C GLU A 193 -23.40 1.58 5.87
N VAL A 194 -23.39 2.36 4.78
CA VAL A 194 -23.56 1.83 3.42
C VAL A 194 -22.48 0.80 3.09
N VAL A 195 -21.23 1.08 3.48
CA VAL A 195 -20.11 0.15 3.26
C VAL A 195 -20.30 -1.13 4.09
N MET A 196 -20.72 -1.03 5.35
CA MET A 196 -20.97 -2.20 6.20
C MET A 196 -22.06 -3.11 5.61
N GLU A 197 -23.14 -2.53 5.09
CA GLU A 197 -24.20 -3.28 4.42
C GLU A 197 -23.70 -3.95 3.13
N ASN A 198 -22.83 -3.28 2.37
CA ASN A 198 -22.19 -3.90 1.22
C ASN A 198 -21.25 -5.04 1.62
N GLU A 199 -20.53 -4.92 2.73
CA GLU A 199 -19.63 -5.97 3.23
C GLU A 199 -20.38 -7.28 3.56
N ALA A 200 -21.66 -7.19 3.92
CA ALA A 200 -22.52 -8.34 4.19
C ALA A 200 -22.68 -9.28 2.98
N ALA A 201 -22.40 -8.81 1.76
CA ALA A 201 -22.45 -9.62 0.55
C ALA A 201 -21.33 -10.67 0.47
N TRP A 202 -20.19 -10.43 1.14
CA TRP A 202 -19.06 -11.36 1.16
C TRP A 202 -19.02 -12.23 2.43
N ARG A 203 -19.47 -11.68 3.56
CA ARG A 203 -19.27 -12.29 4.88
C ARG A 203 -20.17 -11.68 5.96
N PRO A 204 -20.42 -12.40 7.08
CA PRO A 204 -21.17 -11.85 8.21
C PRO A 204 -20.48 -10.62 8.81
N GLU A 205 -21.27 -9.70 9.36
CA GLU A 205 -20.79 -8.46 9.99
C GLU A 205 -19.66 -8.71 11.00
N SER A 206 -19.78 -9.73 11.85
CA SER A 206 -18.76 -10.07 12.86
C SER A 206 -17.37 -10.34 12.25
N ALA A 207 -17.31 -10.99 11.08
CA ALA A 207 -16.05 -11.23 10.38
C ALA A 207 -15.48 -9.93 9.78
N THR A 208 -16.35 -9.00 9.38
CA THR A 208 -15.94 -7.65 8.98
C THR A 208 -15.34 -6.86 10.11
N ARG A 209 -16.01 -6.85 11.26
CA ARG A 209 -15.51 -6.20 12.46
C ARG A 209 -14.15 -6.73 12.87
N GLU A 210 -14.01 -8.05 12.97
CA GLU A 210 -12.75 -8.70 13.36
C GLU A 210 -11.59 -8.35 12.40
N GLY A 211 -11.81 -8.47 11.09
CA GLY A 211 -10.74 -8.20 10.13
C GLY A 211 -10.37 -6.72 10.02
N VAL A 212 -11.33 -5.80 10.15
CA VAL A 212 -11.04 -4.35 10.19
C VAL A 212 -10.25 -3.98 11.44
N LEU A 213 -10.59 -4.56 12.60
CA LEU A 213 -9.81 -4.35 13.82
C LEU A 213 -8.41 -4.98 13.75
N LYS A 214 -8.25 -6.11 13.04
CA LYS A 214 -6.93 -6.69 12.76
C LYS A 214 -6.07 -5.80 11.86
N ILE A 215 -6.68 -5.16 10.85
CA ILE A 215 -6.03 -4.14 10.03
C ILE A 215 -5.55 -2.98 10.91
N TRP A 216 -6.43 -2.45 11.76
CA TRP A 216 -6.08 -1.38 12.69
C TRP A 216 -4.95 -1.80 13.63
N GLN A 217 -5.03 -2.97 14.24
CA GLN A 217 -3.99 -3.49 15.12
C GLN A 217 -2.63 -3.53 14.40
N THR A 218 -2.61 -3.98 13.14
CA THR A 218 -1.38 -4.02 12.34
C THR A 218 -0.84 -2.61 12.05
N MET A 219 -1.70 -1.67 11.70
CA MET A 219 -1.33 -0.26 11.50
C MET A 219 -0.77 0.37 12.78
N ARG A 220 -1.45 0.16 13.90
CA ARG A 220 -1.06 0.63 15.24
C ARG A 220 0.30 0.08 15.64
N ASP A 221 0.49 -1.23 15.52
CA ASP A 221 1.73 -1.90 15.90
C ASP A 221 2.89 -1.48 14.99
N CYS A 222 2.62 -1.22 13.70
CA CYS A 222 3.59 -0.65 12.76
C CYS A 222 4.02 0.78 13.18
N THR A 223 3.07 1.68 13.46
CA THR A 223 3.38 3.03 13.94
C THR A 223 4.18 2.98 15.24
N TYR A 224 3.72 2.18 16.21
CA TYR A 224 4.40 2.04 17.50
C TYR A 224 5.83 1.51 17.30
N ARG A 225 6.02 0.43 16.54
CA ARG A 225 7.35 -0.13 16.26
C ARG A 225 8.26 0.90 15.58
N GLY A 226 7.77 1.64 14.59
CA GLY A 226 8.54 2.66 13.89
C GLY A 226 9.00 3.80 14.80
N CYS A 227 8.14 4.27 15.72
CA CYS A 227 8.49 5.27 16.73
C CYS A 227 9.53 4.80 17.76
N HIS A 228 9.80 3.48 17.83
CA HIS A 228 10.73 2.86 18.78
C HIS A 228 11.94 2.18 18.11
N THR A 229 12.07 2.27 16.79
CA THR A 229 13.15 1.63 16.04
C THR A 229 14.16 2.67 15.56
N LYS A 230 15.40 2.57 16.06
CA LYS A 230 16.54 3.37 15.62
C LYS A 230 17.27 2.74 14.42
N GLY A 231 18.06 3.53 13.71
CA GLY A 231 18.99 3.02 12.70
C GLY A 231 18.92 3.79 11.39
N GLU A 232 19.42 3.16 10.34
CA GLU A 232 19.42 3.67 8.97
C GLU A 232 18.63 2.73 8.07
N LEU A 233 18.00 3.29 7.04
CA LEU A 233 17.23 2.52 6.07
C LEU A 233 18.17 1.76 5.10
N PRO A 234 17.77 0.56 4.64
CA PRO A 234 18.56 -0.21 3.67
C PRO A 234 18.61 0.49 2.29
N GLY A 235 19.37 -0.04 1.33
CA GLY A 235 19.35 0.47 -0.06
C GLY A 235 20.38 1.54 -0.41
N GLY A 236 21.33 1.85 0.49
CA GLY A 236 22.55 2.60 0.12
C GLY A 236 22.42 4.13 0.08
N LEU A 237 21.25 4.70 0.35
CA LEU A 237 21.06 6.16 0.49
C LEU A 237 21.46 6.71 1.87
N GLN A 238 21.76 5.84 2.84
CA GLN A 238 22.15 6.22 4.21
C GLN A 238 21.10 7.13 4.88
N VAL A 239 19.82 6.90 4.57
CA VAL A 239 18.72 7.68 5.16
C VAL A 239 18.54 7.23 6.61
N ARG A 240 18.76 8.13 7.55
CA ARG A 240 18.54 7.88 8.98
C ARG A 240 17.04 7.83 9.31
N ARG A 241 16.64 6.89 10.17
CA ARG A 241 15.31 6.86 10.79
C ARG A 241 15.13 8.05 11.72
N ARG A 242 14.12 8.87 11.48
CA ARG A 242 13.80 10.12 12.19
C ARG A 242 12.68 9.95 13.20
N ALA A 243 11.79 8.98 13.01
CA ALA A 243 10.63 8.81 13.88
C ALA A 243 11.02 8.54 15.34
N PHE A 244 12.07 7.74 15.56
CA PHE A 244 12.60 7.44 16.90
C PHE A 244 13.03 8.69 17.68
N ASP A 245 13.85 9.54 17.07
CA ASP A 245 14.35 10.75 17.73
C ASP A 245 13.22 11.75 17.98
N LEU A 246 12.27 11.85 17.03
CA LEU A 246 11.13 12.74 17.15
C LEU A 246 10.18 12.28 18.27
N ASN A 247 9.85 10.99 18.34
CA ASN A 247 9.09 10.39 19.44
C ASN A 247 9.75 10.68 20.79
N LYS A 248 11.05 10.39 20.92
CA LYS A 248 11.81 10.65 22.15
C LYS A 248 11.78 12.13 22.56
N LYS A 249 11.88 13.05 21.59
CA LYS A 249 11.83 14.49 21.83
C LYS A 249 10.44 14.96 22.28
N LEU A 250 9.39 14.49 21.61
CA LEU A 250 8.01 14.94 21.85
C LEU A 250 7.41 14.34 23.13
N ILE A 251 7.80 13.11 23.47
CA ILE A 251 7.36 12.44 24.71
C ILE A 251 8.07 12.98 25.95
N ASN A 252 9.22 13.63 25.76
CA ASN A 252 9.99 14.31 26.80
C ASN A 252 10.26 13.39 28.01
N ASN A 253 9.77 13.75 29.21
CA ASN A 253 9.96 13.00 30.45
C ASN A 253 8.76 12.10 30.81
N HIS A 254 7.77 11.97 29.93
CA HIS A 254 6.60 11.13 30.19
C HIS A 254 6.97 9.65 30.00
N SER A 255 6.72 8.84 31.03
CA SER A 255 6.96 7.39 31.00
C SER A 255 5.75 6.64 30.45
N TYR A 256 6.02 5.60 29.65
CA TYR A 256 5.03 4.68 29.10
C TYR A 256 5.69 3.32 28.87
N THR A 257 4.89 2.25 28.79
CA THR A 257 5.38 0.87 28.63
C THR A 257 4.71 0.12 27.49
N ASP A 258 3.59 0.65 27.01
CA ASP A 258 2.76 0.05 25.97
C ASP A 258 2.09 1.15 25.12
N TYR A 259 1.37 0.73 24.09
CA TYR A 259 0.68 1.66 23.21
C TYR A 259 -0.38 2.53 23.94
N PRO A 260 -1.27 2.00 24.80
CA PRO A 260 -2.21 2.84 25.53
C PRO A 260 -1.54 3.92 26.40
N SER A 261 -0.54 3.54 27.20
CA SER A 261 0.20 4.52 28.02
C SER A 261 0.99 5.52 27.18
N TRP A 262 1.44 5.14 25.99
CA TRP A 262 2.07 6.03 25.02
C TRP A 262 1.10 7.09 24.49
N ILE A 263 -0.14 6.71 24.16
CA ILE A 263 -1.19 7.65 23.75
C ILE A 263 -1.54 8.64 24.87
N GLU A 264 -1.63 8.18 26.12
CA GLU A 264 -1.89 9.09 27.25
C GLU A 264 -0.73 10.05 27.51
N ALA A 265 0.50 9.58 27.35
CA ALA A 265 1.67 10.44 27.42
C ALA A 265 1.65 11.52 26.31
N ILE A 266 1.26 11.18 25.08
CA ILE A 266 1.07 12.14 23.98
C ILE A 266 0.00 13.19 24.35
N ARG A 267 -1.17 12.75 24.81
CA ARG A 267 -2.29 13.63 25.21
C ARG A 267 -1.87 14.63 26.29
N SER A 268 -1.06 14.19 27.24
CA SER A 268 -0.58 15.03 28.34
C SER A 268 0.43 16.12 27.92
N GLY A 269 1.03 16.00 26.73
CA GLY A 269 2.01 16.96 26.22
C GLY A 269 1.41 18.24 25.64
N GLY A 270 0.11 18.27 25.33
CA GLY A 270 -0.61 19.45 24.87
C GLY A 270 -1.37 19.24 23.56
N ASN A 271 -1.96 20.33 23.07
CA ASN A 271 -2.82 20.34 21.87
C ASN A 271 -2.58 21.57 20.98
N ASP A 272 -1.43 22.24 21.11
CA ASP A 272 -1.11 23.34 20.22
C ASP A 272 -0.78 22.84 18.80
N PHE A 273 -0.93 23.74 17.82
CA PHE A 273 -0.76 23.41 16.40
C PHE A 273 0.60 22.79 16.09
N LYS A 274 1.69 23.32 16.67
CA LYS A 274 3.04 22.82 16.39
C LYS A 274 3.21 21.41 16.96
N TYR A 275 2.75 21.17 18.18
CA TYR A 275 2.82 19.86 18.82
C TYR A 275 2.06 18.78 18.03
N ILE A 276 0.83 19.10 17.60
CA ILE A 276 0.01 18.20 16.78
C ILE A 276 0.69 17.92 15.43
N LEU A 277 1.21 18.96 14.77
CA LEU A 277 1.89 18.84 13.48
C LEU A 277 3.12 17.92 13.57
N ASP A 278 3.92 18.08 14.64
CA ASP A 278 5.11 17.26 14.88
C ASP A 278 4.73 15.79 15.14
N TRP A 279 3.63 15.51 15.85
CA TRP A 279 3.15 14.14 16.08
C TRP A 279 2.59 13.48 14.82
N VAL A 280 1.76 14.17 14.05
CA VAL A 280 1.26 13.67 12.76
C VAL A 280 2.44 13.30 11.85
N SER A 281 3.46 14.15 11.83
CA SER A 281 4.70 13.87 11.10
C SER A 281 5.42 12.65 11.65
N CYS A 282 5.55 12.53 12.97
CA CYS A 282 6.17 11.36 13.62
C CYS A 282 5.47 10.04 13.24
N PHE A 283 4.13 10.01 13.26
CA PHE A 283 3.36 8.81 12.92
C PHE A 283 3.56 8.39 11.46
N ALA A 284 3.49 9.35 10.52
CA ALA A 284 3.70 9.07 9.10
C ALA A 284 5.14 8.60 8.82
N LEU A 285 6.13 9.27 9.41
CA LEU A 285 7.54 8.86 9.33
C LEU A 285 7.73 7.44 9.84
N ALA A 286 7.17 7.11 11.01
CA ALA A 286 7.33 5.80 11.65
C ALA A 286 6.87 4.66 10.73
N VAL A 287 5.68 4.80 10.14
CA VAL A 287 5.10 3.77 9.27
C VAL A 287 5.92 3.63 7.98
N ASN A 288 6.32 4.74 7.35
CA ASN A 288 7.10 4.67 6.11
C ASN A 288 8.55 4.23 6.32
N GLU A 289 9.14 4.48 7.49
CA GLU A 289 10.46 3.96 7.86
C GLU A 289 10.41 2.44 8.10
N GLU A 290 9.35 1.92 8.71
CA GLU A 290 9.10 0.47 8.78
C GLU A 290 8.88 -0.11 7.38
N ASN A 291 8.06 0.53 6.55
CA ASN A 291 7.83 0.12 5.17
C ASN A 291 9.14 -0.02 4.38
N ALA A 292 9.98 1.02 4.41
CA ALA A 292 11.27 1.04 3.70
C ALA A 292 12.27 -0.01 4.20
N SER A 293 12.00 -0.66 5.34
CA SER A 293 12.88 -1.63 5.98
C SER A 293 12.32 -3.05 5.99
N PHE A 294 11.42 -3.39 5.05
CA PHE A 294 10.74 -4.70 5.00
C PHE A 294 9.93 -5.01 6.28
N GLY A 295 9.43 -3.96 6.94
CA GLY A 295 8.54 -4.09 8.08
C GLY A 295 7.15 -4.57 7.69
N ARG A 296 6.40 -5.01 8.70
CA ARG A 296 4.98 -5.37 8.60
C ARG A 296 4.17 -4.08 8.41
N VAL A 297 3.43 -3.98 7.30
CA VAL A 297 2.65 -2.78 6.96
C VAL A 297 1.26 -3.17 6.43
N VAL A 298 0.35 -2.21 6.38
CA VAL A 298 -0.94 -2.34 5.70
C VAL A 298 -0.98 -1.40 4.50
N THR A 299 -1.43 -1.90 3.35
CA THR A 299 -1.63 -1.05 2.16
C THR A 299 -2.68 0.01 2.44
N ALA A 300 -2.46 1.25 2.01
CA ALA A 300 -3.45 2.31 2.15
C ALA A 300 -3.29 3.40 1.07
N PRO A 301 -3.74 3.19 -0.18
CA PRO A 301 -4.10 1.91 -0.80
C PRO A 301 -2.88 1.11 -1.28
N THR A 302 -1.67 1.66 -1.14
CA THR A 302 -0.39 0.99 -1.44
C THR A 302 0.59 1.13 -0.27
N ASN A 303 1.68 0.36 -0.30
CA ASN A 303 2.75 0.41 0.69
C ASN A 303 3.47 1.77 0.67
N GLY A 304 3.65 2.36 -0.51
CA GLY A 304 4.28 3.68 -0.65
C GLY A 304 3.50 4.80 0.04
N ALA A 305 2.17 4.65 0.15
CA ALA A 305 1.27 5.58 0.82
C ALA A 305 0.77 5.11 2.20
N ALA A 306 1.36 4.04 2.74
CA ALA A 306 0.87 3.37 3.95
C ALA A 306 0.86 4.24 5.21
N GLY A 307 1.59 5.36 5.27
CA GLY A 307 1.69 6.20 6.46
C GLY A 307 0.55 7.19 6.63
N VAL A 308 -0.15 7.58 5.56
CA VAL A 308 -1.15 8.66 5.62
C VAL A 308 -2.36 8.27 6.47
N ILE A 309 -3.02 7.15 6.15
CA ILE A 309 -4.20 6.65 6.89
C ILE A 309 -3.91 6.45 8.39
N PRO A 310 -2.88 5.68 8.80
CA PRO A 310 -2.59 5.51 10.21
C PRO A 310 -2.19 6.82 10.89
N ALA A 311 -1.46 7.73 10.24
CA ALA A 311 -1.11 9.01 10.86
C ALA A 311 -2.34 9.88 11.16
N VAL A 312 -3.30 9.93 10.24
CA VAL A 312 -4.55 10.69 10.44
C VAL A 312 -5.47 10.02 11.48
N LEU A 313 -5.51 8.69 11.49
CA LEU A 313 -6.27 7.95 12.52
C LEU A 313 -5.63 8.12 13.90
N GLN A 314 -4.30 8.09 14.01
CA GLN A 314 -3.58 8.38 15.25
C GLN A 314 -3.81 9.82 15.72
N TYR A 315 -3.87 10.79 14.79
CA TYR A 315 -4.28 12.17 15.11
C TYR A 315 -5.67 12.21 15.75
N PHE A 316 -6.64 11.52 15.14
CA PHE A 316 -8.00 11.47 15.67
C PHE A 316 -8.05 10.81 17.06
N ILE A 317 -7.31 9.72 17.26
CA ILE A 317 -7.20 9.01 18.54
C ILE A 317 -6.55 9.91 19.61
N ALA A 318 -5.41 10.52 19.30
CA ALA A 318 -4.63 11.29 20.26
C ALA A 318 -5.25 12.66 20.58
N PHE A 319 -5.85 13.33 19.60
CA PHE A 319 -6.23 14.75 19.73
C PHE A 319 -7.71 15.06 19.52
N CYS A 320 -8.53 14.06 19.17
CA CYS A 320 -9.98 14.23 18.96
C CYS A 320 -10.85 13.27 19.79
N ASP A 321 -10.28 12.73 20.89
CA ASP A 321 -10.94 11.76 21.78
C ASP A 321 -11.56 10.56 21.02
N GLY A 322 -10.76 10.04 20.07
CA GLY A 322 -11.17 9.04 19.09
C GLY A 322 -10.84 7.60 19.43
N TYR A 323 -10.35 7.30 20.64
CA TYR A 323 -9.88 5.95 20.97
C TYR A 323 -11.04 4.99 21.32
N ASP A 324 -11.77 4.58 20.29
CA ASP A 324 -12.93 3.69 20.37
C ASP A 324 -13.02 2.82 19.10
N ASP A 325 -13.29 1.53 19.28
CA ASP A 325 -13.26 0.55 18.19
C ASP A 325 -14.32 0.81 17.12
N GLU A 326 -15.52 1.31 17.48
CA GLU A 326 -16.56 1.67 16.50
C GLU A 326 -16.12 2.88 15.67
N LYS A 327 -15.54 3.90 16.30
CA LYS A 327 -15.01 5.06 15.59
C LYS A 327 -13.87 4.67 14.64
N ILE A 328 -12.98 3.78 15.07
CA ILE A 328 -11.88 3.27 14.25
C ILE A 328 -12.40 2.49 13.05
N MET A 329 -13.39 1.62 13.25
CA MET A 329 -14.04 0.91 12.16
C MET A 329 -14.70 1.87 11.18
N ARG A 330 -15.46 2.85 11.67
CA ARG A 330 -16.08 3.90 10.84
C ARG A 330 -15.04 4.61 9.98
N PHE A 331 -13.90 4.99 10.55
CA PHE A 331 -12.79 5.59 9.80
C PHE A 331 -12.37 4.71 8.62
N LEU A 332 -12.08 3.44 8.89
CA LEU A 332 -11.52 2.53 7.89
C LEU A 332 -12.55 2.16 6.81
N LEU A 333 -13.82 1.97 7.16
CA LEU A 333 -14.88 1.69 6.21
C LEU A 333 -15.09 2.88 5.24
N THR A 334 -15.20 4.10 5.76
CA THR A 334 -15.32 5.31 4.93
C THR A 334 -14.09 5.52 4.04
N ALA A 335 -12.89 5.38 4.60
CA ALA A 335 -11.66 5.50 3.84
C ALA A 335 -11.61 4.47 2.69
N SER A 336 -12.05 3.24 2.94
CA SER A 336 -12.02 2.17 1.93
C SER A 336 -12.90 2.45 0.72
N GLU A 337 -14.10 3.00 0.94
CA GLU A 337 -15.02 3.29 -0.15
C GLU A 337 -14.49 4.40 -1.06
N VAL A 338 -13.92 5.45 -0.47
CA VAL A 338 -13.28 6.51 -1.25
C VAL A 338 -12.14 5.95 -2.09
N GLY A 339 -11.29 5.07 -1.52
CA GLY A 339 -10.24 4.38 -2.27
C GLY A 339 -10.79 3.49 -3.39
N SER A 340 -11.92 2.82 -3.15
CA SER A 340 -12.63 1.96 -4.11
C SER A 340 -13.11 2.78 -5.31
N ILE A 341 -13.70 3.95 -5.08
CA ILE A 341 -14.14 4.87 -6.13
C ILE A 341 -12.94 5.35 -6.99
N PHE A 342 -11.81 5.71 -6.38
CA PHE A 342 -10.59 6.07 -7.12
C PHE A 342 -10.05 4.90 -7.97
N LYS A 343 -10.05 3.68 -7.42
CA LYS A 343 -9.59 2.48 -8.14
C LYS A 343 -10.47 2.20 -9.36
N LYS A 344 -11.80 2.32 -9.23
CA LYS A 344 -12.77 2.07 -10.31
C LYS A 344 -12.77 3.16 -11.37
N GLY A 345 -12.68 4.43 -10.96
CA GLY A 345 -12.74 5.57 -11.86
C GLY A 345 -11.43 5.90 -12.56
N ALA A 346 -10.30 5.44 -12.03
CA ALA A 346 -8.97 5.76 -12.55
C ALA A 346 -7.96 4.63 -12.27
N THR A 347 -7.05 4.82 -11.31
CA THR A 347 -6.03 3.83 -10.92
C THR A 347 -5.48 4.13 -9.53
N ILE A 348 -4.97 3.11 -8.86
CA ILE A 348 -4.16 3.20 -7.63
C ILE A 348 -2.72 2.72 -7.85
N SER A 349 -2.30 2.56 -9.11
CA SER A 349 -0.96 2.09 -9.48
C SER A 349 -0.06 3.27 -9.82
N ALA A 350 1.07 3.43 -9.13
CA ALA A 350 2.06 4.46 -9.46
C ALA A 350 2.68 4.27 -10.86
N ALA A 351 2.91 3.03 -11.27
CA ALA A 351 3.37 2.71 -12.62
C ALA A 351 2.41 3.23 -13.72
N MET A 352 1.12 3.40 -13.40
CA MET A 352 0.12 3.93 -14.32
C MET A 352 -0.13 5.43 -14.12
N GLY A 353 -0.32 5.85 -12.86
CA GLY A 353 -0.85 7.16 -12.51
C GLY A 353 0.09 8.12 -11.80
N GLY A 354 1.34 7.74 -11.54
CA GLY A 354 2.25 8.51 -10.69
C GLY A 354 1.81 8.50 -9.22
N CYS A 355 2.45 9.33 -8.40
CA CYS A 355 2.25 9.31 -6.95
C CYS A 355 0.94 9.98 -6.52
N GLN A 356 0.29 10.74 -7.41
CA GLN A 356 -1.10 11.17 -7.21
C GLN A 356 -2.06 9.97 -6.99
N ALA A 357 -1.80 8.85 -7.68
CA ALA A 357 -2.61 7.63 -7.56
C ALA A 357 -2.36 6.84 -6.27
N GLU A 358 -1.34 7.21 -5.49
CA GLU A 358 -1.01 6.54 -4.23
C GLU A 358 -1.21 7.50 -3.05
N ILE A 359 -0.35 8.52 -2.93
CA ILE A 359 -0.37 9.49 -1.83
C ILE A 359 -1.59 10.39 -1.93
N GLY A 360 -1.95 10.82 -3.14
CA GLY A 360 -3.15 11.63 -3.35
C GLY A 360 -4.40 10.88 -2.96
N VAL A 361 -4.53 9.61 -3.41
CA VAL A 361 -5.67 8.76 -3.07
C VAL A 361 -5.72 8.50 -1.58
N SER A 362 -4.59 8.16 -0.94
CA SER A 362 -4.58 7.95 0.52
C SER A 362 -4.91 9.21 1.31
N SER A 363 -4.50 10.38 0.84
CA SER A 363 -4.84 11.67 1.46
C SER A 363 -6.35 11.94 1.35
N ALA A 364 -6.94 11.68 0.18
CA ALA A 364 -8.39 11.79 -0.03
C ALA A 364 -9.20 10.80 0.83
N MET A 365 -8.75 9.55 0.91
CA MET A 365 -9.34 8.53 1.79
C MET A 365 -9.34 8.99 3.25
N ALA A 366 -8.21 9.48 3.74
CA ALA A 366 -8.06 9.93 5.12
C ALA A 366 -8.88 11.20 5.42
N ALA A 367 -8.94 12.14 4.47
CA ALA A 367 -9.69 13.39 4.61
C ALA A 367 -11.20 13.13 4.73
N ALA A 368 -11.73 12.23 3.89
CA ALA A 368 -13.13 11.81 3.95
C ALA A 368 -13.48 11.15 5.28
N ALA A 369 -12.70 10.14 5.67
CA ALA A 369 -12.91 9.40 6.91
C ALA A 369 -12.86 10.28 8.16
N LEU A 370 -11.88 11.20 8.23
CA LEU A 370 -11.79 12.17 9.32
C LEU A 370 -12.99 13.12 9.34
N THR A 371 -13.41 13.62 8.17
CA THR A 371 -14.56 14.54 8.06
C THR A 371 -15.85 13.91 8.55
N GLU A 372 -16.10 12.66 8.16
CA GLU A 372 -17.27 11.94 8.63
C GLU A 372 -17.25 11.75 10.17
N LEU A 373 -16.10 11.38 10.73
CA LEU A 373 -15.95 11.18 12.18
C LEU A 373 -16.10 12.47 12.98
N LEU A 374 -15.67 13.61 12.43
CA LEU A 374 -15.85 14.92 13.03
C LEU A 374 -17.27 15.50 12.84
N GLY A 375 -18.21 14.70 12.31
CA GLY A 375 -19.62 15.06 12.19
C GLY A 375 -19.99 15.75 10.86
N GLY A 376 -19.11 15.70 9.86
CA GLY A 376 -19.41 16.19 8.52
C GLY A 376 -20.52 15.39 7.85
N THR A 377 -21.31 16.07 7.03
CA THR A 377 -22.32 15.43 6.16
C THR A 377 -21.66 14.58 5.07
N GLN A 378 -22.39 13.66 4.46
CA GLN A 378 -21.89 12.83 3.36
C GLN A 378 -21.35 13.68 2.19
N ARG A 379 -21.94 14.85 1.94
CA ARG A 379 -21.44 15.79 0.92
C ARG A 379 -20.14 16.48 1.35
N GLN A 380 -19.96 16.79 2.63
CA GLN A 380 -18.69 17.30 3.16
C GLN A 380 -17.61 16.22 3.15
N THR A 381 -17.95 14.96 3.43
CA THR A 381 -17.03 13.81 3.30
C THR A 381 -16.47 13.70 1.88
N LEU A 382 -17.33 13.78 0.86
CA LEU A 382 -16.89 13.76 -0.54
C LEU A 382 -16.12 15.03 -0.94
N MET A 383 -16.48 16.20 -0.41
CA MET A 383 -15.73 17.44 -0.61
C MET A 383 -14.31 17.35 0.00
N ALA A 384 -14.16 16.77 1.19
CA ALA A 384 -12.85 16.63 1.81
C ALA A 384 -11.92 15.73 0.98
N ALA A 385 -12.45 14.63 0.44
CA ALA A 385 -11.72 13.77 -0.50
C ALA A 385 -11.29 14.54 -1.75
N GLU A 386 -12.20 15.35 -2.28
CA GLU A 386 -12.01 16.16 -3.48
C GLU A 386 -10.88 17.19 -3.28
N ILE A 387 -10.97 18.05 -2.25
CA ILE A 387 -9.94 19.03 -1.89
C ILE A 387 -8.57 18.35 -1.70
N ALA A 388 -8.53 17.23 -0.96
CA ALA A 388 -7.28 16.53 -0.71
C ALA A 388 -6.65 16.01 -2.01
N MET A 389 -7.44 15.46 -2.94
CA MET A 389 -6.92 15.01 -4.24
C MET A 389 -6.52 16.16 -5.15
N GLU A 390 -7.26 17.28 -5.19
CA GLU A 390 -6.88 18.47 -5.98
C GLU A 390 -5.44 18.90 -5.68
N HIS A 391 -5.05 18.87 -4.41
CA HIS A 391 -3.70 19.21 -3.96
C HIS A 391 -2.62 18.15 -4.24
N HIS A 392 -2.95 17.10 -4.98
CA HIS A 392 -2.01 16.06 -5.41
C HIS A 392 -2.04 15.80 -6.93
N LEU A 393 -2.96 16.40 -7.69
CA LEU A 393 -3.01 16.25 -9.14
C LEU A 393 -1.66 16.61 -9.79
N GLY A 394 -1.19 15.75 -10.68
CA GLY A 394 0.09 15.88 -11.39
C GLY A 394 1.33 15.39 -10.61
N LEU A 395 1.17 14.85 -9.40
CA LEU A 395 2.31 14.37 -8.62
C LEU A 395 2.93 13.10 -9.26
N THR A 396 4.15 13.22 -9.73
CA THR A 396 4.95 12.15 -10.38
C THR A 396 5.48 11.13 -9.38
N CYS A 397 5.83 9.91 -9.82
CA CYS A 397 6.41 8.86 -8.97
C CYS A 397 7.82 8.50 -9.43
N ASP A 398 8.82 9.23 -8.98
CA ASP A 398 10.21 9.01 -9.40
C ASP A 398 11.15 9.00 -8.18
N PRO A 399 11.17 7.88 -7.44
CA PRO A 399 11.98 7.75 -6.23
C PRO A 399 13.47 7.57 -6.55
N ILE A 400 14.34 8.12 -5.69
CA ILE A 400 15.80 8.00 -5.82
C ILE A 400 16.21 6.52 -5.72
N GLY A 401 16.94 6.03 -6.73
CA GLY A 401 17.41 4.65 -6.80
C GLY A 401 16.28 3.59 -6.83
N GLY A 402 15.06 3.98 -7.19
CA GLY A 402 13.91 3.08 -7.11
C GLY A 402 13.55 2.69 -5.68
N LEU A 403 13.96 3.44 -4.66
CA LEU A 403 13.73 3.13 -3.25
C LEU A 403 12.49 3.85 -2.72
N VAL A 404 11.63 3.16 -1.97
CA VAL A 404 10.47 3.79 -1.31
C VAL A 404 10.89 4.57 -0.06
N GLN A 405 11.77 5.56 -0.25
CA GLN A 405 12.37 6.38 0.80
C GLN A 405 12.19 7.86 0.46
N VAL A 406 12.91 8.36 -0.53
CA VAL A 406 12.89 9.77 -0.93
C VAL A 406 12.32 9.89 -2.34
N PRO A 407 11.26 10.70 -2.57
CA PRO A 407 10.54 11.57 -1.61
C PRO A 407 9.35 10.89 -0.90
N CYS A 408 9.23 9.56 -0.94
CA CYS A 408 8.05 8.81 -0.47
C CYS A 408 7.72 9.06 1.00
N ILE A 409 8.72 9.09 1.88
CA ILE A 409 8.55 9.26 3.33
C ILE A 409 7.97 10.65 3.62
N GLU A 410 8.55 11.72 3.08
CA GLU A 410 8.05 13.09 3.27
C GLU A 410 6.66 13.27 2.67
N ARG A 411 6.37 12.62 1.53
CA ARG A 411 5.06 12.68 0.90
C ARG A 411 3.95 12.12 1.79
N ASN A 412 4.21 11.12 2.63
CA ASN A 412 3.20 10.61 3.57
C ASN A 412 2.90 11.63 4.67
N THR A 413 3.93 12.28 5.22
CA THR A 413 3.76 13.38 6.18
C THR A 413 2.93 14.51 5.57
N MET A 414 3.29 14.96 4.36
CA MET A 414 2.56 16.01 3.66
C MET A 414 1.12 15.59 3.30
N GLY A 415 0.91 14.33 2.92
CA GLY A 415 -0.40 13.77 2.61
C GLY A 415 -1.31 13.72 3.83
N ALA A 416 -0.80 13.36 5.01
CA ALA A 416 -1.55 13.38 6.26
C ALA A 416 -1.95 14.80 6.68
N ILE A 417 -1.03 15.76 6.58
CA ILE A 417 -1.30 17.17 6.91
C ILE A 417 -2.36 17.77 5.97
N LYS A 418 -2.25 17.49 4.67
CA LYS A 418 -3.24 17.93 3.68
C LYS A 418 -4.61 17.28 3.94
N ALA A 419 -4.66 16.03 4.35
CA ALA A 419 -5.91 15.35 4.66
C ALA A 419 -6.64 16.00 5.85
N ILE A 420 -5.91 16.30 6.93
CA ILE A 420 -6.46 17.00 8.12
C ILE A 420 -6.95 18.39 7.72
N THR A 421 -6.15 19.13 6.94
CA THR A 421 -6.52 20.48 6.48
C THR A 421 -7.75 20.44 5.56
N ALA A 422 -7.80 19.51 4.61
CA ALA A 422 -8.93 19.33 3.70
C ALA A 422 -10.22 19.00 4.47
N SER A 423 -10.13 18.18 5.52
CA SER A 423 -11.24 17.89 6.41
C SER A 423 -11.76 19.15 7.11
N GLN A 424 -10.86 19.96 7.68
CA GLN A 424 -11.24 21.22 8.33
C GLN A 424 -11.90 22.21 7.35
N LEU A 425 -11.36 22.34 6.13
CA LEU A 425 -11.94 23.18 5.08
C LEU A 425 -13.35 22.71 4.70
N ALA A 426 -13.55 21.41 4.52
CA ALA A 426 -14.85 20.85 4.16
C ALA A 426 -15.89 21.06 5.29
N LEU A 427 -15.52 20.87 6.55
CA LEU A 427 -16.40 21.08 7.70
C LEU A 427 -16.86 22.54 7.84
N GLN A 428 -16.01 23.50 7.44
CA GLN A 428 -16.32 24.93 7.47
C GLN A 428 -17.01 25.44 6.19
N SER A 429 -17.17 24.58 5.18
CA SER A 429 -17.71 24.93 3.87
C SER A 429 -19.12 24.40 3.67
N SER A 430 -19.89 25.08 2.79
CA SER A 430 -21.18 24.58 2.33
C SER A 430 -21.03 23.87 0.97
N PRO A 431 -21.35 22.56 0.88
CA PRO A 431 -21.26 21.80 -0.38
C PRO A 431 -22.09 22.33 -1.55
N ASP A 432 -23.10 23.17 -1.32
CA ASP A 432 -23.89 23.78 -2.39
C ASP A 432 -23.11 24.78 -3.23
N TYR A 433 -22.02 25.33 -2.70
CA TYR A 433 -21.18 26.29 -3.41
C TYR A 433 -19.97 25.67 -4.11
N ALA A 434 -19.73 24.37 -3.92
CA ALA A 434 -18.64 23.65 -4.56
C ALA A 434 -18.79 23.70 -6.09
N LYS A 435 -17.70 24.06 -6.79
CA LYS A 435 -17.66 24.11 -8.26
C LYS A 435 -17.13 22.82 -8.88
N VAL A 436 -16.33 22.11 -8.11
CA VAL A 436 -15.68 20.86 -8.50
C VAL A 436 -16.30 19.73 -7.68
N SER A 437 -16.50 18.58 -8.34
CA SER A 437 -16.99 17.35 -7.70
C SER A 437 -15.88 16.32 -7.69
N LEU A 438 -15.95 15.37 -6.74
CA LEU A 438 -14.98 14.29 -6.63
C LEU A 438 -14.83 13.49 -7.93
N ASP A 439 -15.93 13.17 -8.61
CA ASP A 439 -15.92 12.46 -9.89
C ASP A 439 -15.16 13.23 -11.00
N LYS A 440 -15.25 14.56 -11.02
CA LYS A 440 -14.46 15.39 -11.95
C LYS A 440 -12.98 15.33 -11.62
N VAL A 441 -12.62 15.40 -10.34
CA VAL A 441 -11.22 15.30 -9.89
C VAL A 441 -10.63 13.92 -10.21
N ILE A 442 -11.39 12.83 -10.02
CA ILE A 442 -10.97 11.48 -10.40
C ILE A 442 -10.70 11.39 -11.90
N LYS A 443 -11.61 11.95 -12.71
CA LYS A 443 -11.41 12.02 -14.15
C LYS A 443 -10.16 12.82 -14.52
N THR A 444 -9.96 13.98 -13.92
CA THR A 444 -8.74 14.79 -14.14
C THR A 444 -7.48 14.05 -13.72
N MET A 445 -7.51 13.30 -12.62
CA MET A 445 -6.40 12.44 -12.20
C MET A 445 -6.05 11.42 -13.29
N TRP A 446 -7.07 10.77 -13.88
CA TRP A 446 -6.88 9.79 -14.95
C TRP A 446 -6.35 10.42 -16.23
N ASP A 447 -6.92 11.54 -16.67
CA ASP A 447 -6.45 12.25 -17.87
C ASP A 447 -4.99 12.69 -17.68
N THR A 448 -4.64 13.24 -16.51
CA THR A 448 -3.26 13.62 -16.16
C THR A 448 -2.32 12.41 -16.12
N ALA A 449 -2.79 11.25 -15.67
CA ALA A 449 -2.02 10.00 -15.67
C ALA A 449 -1.70 9.52 -17.10
N LEU A 450 -2.63 9.66 -18.03
CA LEU A 450 -2.43 9.33 -19.44
C LEU A 450 -1.44 10.29 -20.11
N ASP A 451 -1.50 11.57 -19.77
CA ASP A 451 -0.59 12.59 -20.29
C ASP A 451 0.82 12.55 -19.67
N MET A 452 0.96 11.92 -18.49
CA MET A 452 2.24 11.82 -17.80
C MET A 452 3.23 10.95 -18.58
N SER A 453 4.40 11.51 -18.90
CA SER A 453 5.49 10.77 -19.55
C SER A 453 5.93 9.57 -18.70
N SER A 454 6.19 8.44 -19.34
CA SER A 454 6.57 7.18 -18.68
C SER A 454 7.79 7.32 -17.75
N LYS A 455 8.77 8.17 -18.10
CA LYS A 455 9.96 8.43 -17.28
C LYS A 455 9.69 9.17 -15.95
N TYR A 456 8.48 9.70 -15.77
CA TYR A 456 8.05 10.36 -14.52
C TYR A 456 7.05 9.49 -13.73
N LYS A 457 6.83 8.26 -14.18
CA LYS A 457 6.14 7.19 -13.44
C LYS A 457 7.20 6.33 -12.74
N GLU A 458 6.78 5.18 -12.19
CA GLU A 458 7.60 4.27 -11.37
C GLU A 458 8.72 3.55 -12.17
N THR A 459 9.64 4.29 -12.79
CA THR A 459 10.78 3.73 -13.54
C THR A 459 12.15 4.22 -13.07
N ALA A 460 12.20 5.28 -12.25
CA ALA A 460 13.44 5.94 -11.80
C ALA A 460 14.31 6.53 -12.94
N ASP A 461 13.73 6.73 -14.13
CA ASP A 461 14.43 7.24 -15.32
C ASP A 461 14.38 8.78 -15.45
N GLY A 462 13.80 9.49 -14.48
CA GLY A 462 13.51 10.91 -14.60
C GLY A 462 13.68 11.70 -13.30
N GLY A 463 12.83 12.72 -13.18
CA GLY A 463 12.60 13.51 -11.97
C GLY A 463 13.79 13.72 -11.03
N LEU A 464 13.59 13.36 -9.76
CA LEU A 464 14.60 13.53 -8.71
C LEU A 464 15.66 12.42 -8.78
N ALA A 465 15.30 11.25 -9.32
CA ALA A 465 16.16 10.08 -9.37
C ALA A 465 17.44 10.30 -10.18
N ILE A 466 17.37 11.03 -11.30
CA ILE A 466 18.55 11.30 -12.15
C ILE A 466 19.48 12.38 -11.61
N HIS A 467 19.08 13.11 -10.57
CA HIS A 467 19.83 14.26 -10.05
C HIS A 467 20.60 13.98 -8.76
N ILE A 468 20.31 12.86 -8.08
CA ILE A 468 20.95 12.51 -6.81
C ILE A 468 21.67 11.16 -6.98
N PRO A 469 23.01 11.14 -6.91
CA PRO A 469 23.78 9.90 -7.05
C PRO A 469 23.58 8.99 -5.84
N ILE A 470 23.55 7.67 -6.08
CA ILE A 470 23.59 6.67 -5.03
C ILE A 470 25.04 6.54 -4.54
N SER A 471 25.24 6.48 -3.22
CA SER A 471 26.55 6.44 -2.54
C SER A 471 27.45 5.28 -2.96
N LEU A 472 26.89 4.27 -3.63
CA LEU A 472 27.58 3.11 -4.15
C LEU A 472 27.41 3.09 -5.67
N PRO A 473 28.50 3.19 -6.45
CA PRO A 473 28.45 2.87 -7.87
C PRO A 473 27.96 1.43 -8.01
N GLU A 474 26.87 1.22 -8.74
CA GLU A 474 26.56 -0.09 -9.31
C GLU A 474 27.74 -0.43 -10.22
N CYS A 475 28.63 -1.32 -9.75
CA CYS A 475 29.64 -1.94 -10.57
C CYS A 475 29.09 -3.24 -11.14
#